data_AF-A0AAV8VJ82-F1
#
_entry.id   AF-A0AAV8VJ82-F1
#
_cell.length_a   1.000
_cell.length_b   1.000
_cell.length_c   1.000
_cell.angle_alpha   90.00
_cell.angle_beta   90.00
_cell.angle_gamma   90.00
#
_symmetry.space_group_name_H-M   'P 1'
#
loop_
_entity.id
_entity.type
_entity.pdbx_description
1 polymer ?
#
loop_
_entity_poly.entity_id
_entity_poly.type
_entity_poly.pdbx_seq_one_letter_code
_entity_poly.pdbx_strand_id
1 'polypeptide(L)'
;MENYRRENSLQCVYLDENWMYSTRSRKRTWQEDSIRQEDSIKSCRKGHESTGKRFSVLHAGTKRGFVENASLVFSSTSKIANYHDSMNRQMFAEWVTGNLLPNLEESSLTIMDNAPYTTVLLRNRVPLTSWIKSQIQE
;
A
#
# COMPACT_ATOMS: atom_id res chain seq x y z
N MET A 1 16.21 -8.56 -24.96
CA MET A 1 15.21 -8.54 -23.86
C MET A 1 13.86 -7.94 -24.29
N GLU A 2 13.80 -7.04 -25.28
CA GLU A 2 12.54 -6.50 -25.83
C GLU A 2 11.53 -7.55 -26.33
N ASN A 3 11.99 -8.63 -26.94
CA ASN A 3 11.12 -9.54 -27.72
C ASN A 3 10.35 -10.56 -26.88
N TYR A 4 10.84 -10.94 -25.69
CA TYR A 4 10.16 -11.90 -24.81
C TYR A 4 8.88 -11.32 -24.17
N ARG A 5 8.79 -9.98 -24.05
CA ARG A 5 7.61 -9.29 -23.49
C ARG A 5 6.38 -9.33 -24.40
N ARG A 6 6.53 -9.59 -25.70
CA ARG A 6 5.41 -9.55 -26.65
C ARG A 6 4.69 -10.89 -26.84
N GLU A 7 5.36 -12.02 -26.60
CA GLU A 7 4.79 -13.35 -26.88
C GLU A 7 4.10 -13.99 -25.66
N ASN A 8 4.44 -13.57 -24.43
CA ASN A 8 3.76 -13.99 -23.20
C ASN A 8 3.33 -12.75 -22.42
N SER A 9 2.16 -12.18 -22.72
CA SER A 9 1.63 -11.05 -21.97
C SER A 9 1.11 -11.51 -20.60
N LEU A 10 2.02 -11.68 -19.63
CA LEU A 10 1.64 -11.93 -18.23
C LEU A 10 0.70 -10.84 -17.76
N GLN A 11 -0.33 -11.24 -17.01
CA GLN A 11 -1.25 -10.29 -16.41
C GLN A 11 -0.51 -9.47 -15.36
N CYS A 12 -0.43 -8.16 -15.55
CA CYS A 12 0.14 -7.27 -14.56
C CYS A 12 -0.84 -7.09 -13.39
N VAL A 13 -0.33 -7.33 -12.18
CA VAL A 13 -1.02 -7.14 -10.91
C VAL A 13 -0.31 -6.02 -10.18
N TYR A 14 -1.03 -4.96 -9.84
CA TYR A 14 -0.53 -3.81 -9.11
C TYR A 14 -1.07 -3.86 -7.69
N LEU A 15 -0.21 -3.66 -6.70
CA LEU A 15 -0.62 -3.53 -5.31
C LEU A 15 -0.10 -2.22 -4.72
N ASP A 16 -0.87 -1.66 -3.79
CA ASP A 16 -0.52 -0.43 -3.08
C ASP A 16 -1.20 -0.38 -1.70
N GLU A 17 -0.61 0.36 -0.78
CA GLU A 17 -1.20 0.68 0.53
C GLU A 17 -1.69 2.13 0.54
N ASN A 18 -2.96 2.31 0.86
CA ASN A 18 -3.52 3.63 1.13
C ASN A 18 -4.07 3.74 2.56
N TRP A 19 -4.26 4.96 3.03
CA TRP A 19 -4.83 5.23 4.35
C TRP A 19 -6.02 6.17 4.29
N MET A 20 -6.97 5.96 5.19
CA MET A 20 -8.16 6.80 5.33
C MET A 20 -8.54 6.97 6.81
N TYR A 21 -9.03 8.16 7.17
CA TYR A 21 -9.57 8.41 8.51
C TYR A 21 -11.05 7.99 8.58
N SER A 22 -11.47 7.50 9.75
CA SER A 22 -12.87 7.19 10.06
C SER A 22 -13.76 8.44 9.97
N THR A 23 -13.19 9.60 10.26
CA THR A 23 -13.84 10.90 10.23
C THR A 23 -13.76 11.46 8.82
N ARG A 24 -14.87 11.38 8.09
CA ARG A 24 -14.98 11.97 6.75
C ARG A 24 -15.36 13.44 6.87
N SER A 25 -14.39 14.34 6.72
CA SER A 25 -14.70 15.78 6.61
C SER A 25 -15.28 16.06 5.22
N ARG A 26 -16.61 16.22 5.12
CA ARG A 26 -17.21 16.83 3.93
C ARG A 26 -17.09 18.35 4.06
N LYS A 27 -16.17 18.97 3.32
CA LYS A 27 -16.26 20.40 3.00
C LYS A 27 -16.25 20.58 1.49
N ARG A 28 -17.43 20.87 0.92
CA ARG A 28 -17.52 21.63 -0.33
C ARG A 28 -17.66 23.09 0.09
N THR A 29 -16.87 23.97 -0.49
CA THR A 29 -17.01 25.40 -0.28
C THR A 29 -17.05 26.04 -1.63
N TRP A 30 -18.26 26.41 -2.04
CA TRP A 30 -18.45 27.43 -3.04
C TRP A 30 -18.51 28.74 -2.27
N GLN A 31 -17.62 29.67 -2.60
CA GLN A 31 -17.67 31.03 -2.08
C GLN A 31 -18.20 31.94 -3.18
N GLU A 32 -19.01 32.91 -2.80
CA GLU A 32 -19.53 33.92 -3.70
C GLU A 32 -18.46 35.00 -3.91
N ASP A 33 -18.22 35.42 -5.16
CA ASP A 33 -17.13 36.36 -5.52
C ASP A 33 -17.30 37.76 -4.90
N SER A 34 -18.51 38.08 -4.41
CA SER A 34 -18.91 39.40 -3.91
C SER A 34 -18.56 39.66 -2.44
N ILE A 35 -18.05 38.66 -1.71
CA ILE A 35 -17.78 38.79 -0.26
C ILE A 35 -16.39 39.42 -0.05
N ARG A 36 -16.33 40.58 0.62
CA ARG A 36 -15.06 41.21 1.03
C ARG A 36 -14.30 40.29 1.98
N GLN A 37 -12.99 40.17 1.78
CA GLN A 37 -12.11 39.20 2.44
C GLN A 37 -12.21 39.20 3.98
N GLU A 38 -12.55 40.34 4.55
CA GLU A 38 -12.70 40.63 5.99
C GLU A 38 -13.96 39.97 6.60
N ASP A 39 -15.01 39.85 5.79
CA ASP A 39 -16.28 39.19 6.12
C ASP A 39 -16.34 37.73 5.61
N SER A 40 -15.27 37.27 4.94
CA SER A 40 -15.16 35.89 4.45
C SER A 40 -14.82 34.93 5.60
N ILE A 41 -15.84 34.26 6.15
CA ILE A 41 -15.66 33.41 7.32
C ILE A 41 -14.98 32.09 6.94
N LYS A 42 -13.67 32.08 7.18
CA LYS A 42 -12.78 30.97 7.56
C LYS A 42 -12.62 29.84 6.53
N SER A 43 -11.49 29.95 5.82
CA SER A 43 -10.72 28.84 5.27
C SER A 43 -11.03 27.49 5.93
N CYS A 44 -11.44 26.53 5.11
CA CYS A 44 -11.60 25.12 5.48
C CYS A 44 -10.31 24.49 6.02
N ARG A 45 -9.18 25.21 5.96
CA ARG A 45 -7.84 24.77 6.35
C ARG A 45 -7.51 24.98 7.83
N LYS A 46 -8.41 25.49 8.67
CA LYS A 46 -8.19 25.36 10.13
C LYS A 46 -8.28 23.88 10.48
N GLY A 47 -7.12 23.34 10.87
CA GLY A 47 -6.79 21.92 10.87
C GLY A 47 -7.83 21.06 11.54
N HIS A 48 -8.26 20.03 10.82
CA HIS A 48 -8.37 18.77 11.52
C HIS A 48 -6.94 18.29 11.70
N GLU A 49 -6.42 18.37 12.92
CA GLU A 49 -5.60 17.26 13.41
C GLU A 49 -6.29 15.98 12.96
N SER A 50 -5.53 15.01 12.48
CA SER A 50 -5.90 13.62 12.19
C SER A 50 -6.65 12.96 13.36
N THR A 51 -7.86 13.44 13.65
CA THR A 51 -8.67 13.09 14.80
C THR A 51 -9.67 12.08 14.34
N GLY A 52 -9.49 10.85 14.80
CA GLY A 52 -10.27 9.71 14.39
C GLY A 52 -9.40 8.49 14.15
N LYS A 53 -10.05 7.33 14.09
CA LYS A 53 -9.39 6.07 13.84
C LYS A 53 -8.88 6.05 12.40
N ARG A 54 -7.58 5.80 12.20
CA ARG A 54 -7.00 5.61 10.86
C ARG A 54 -7.16 4.16 10.45
N PHE A 55 -7.55 3.94 9.21
CA PHE A 55 -7.56 2.66 8.54
C PHE A 55 -6.47 2.63 7.47
N SER A 56 -5.70 1.56 7.43
CA SER A 56 -4.85 1.21 6.30
C SER A 56 -5.60 0.19 5.44
N VAL A 57 -5.53 0.40 4.13
CA VAL A 57 -6.16 -0.43 3.11
C VAL A 57 -5.08 -0.90 2.16
N LEU A 58 -4.87 -2.21 2.11
CA LEU A 58 -4.01 -2.89 1.15
C LEU A 58 -4.90 -3.64 0.16
N HIS A 59 -4.63 -3.49 -1.14
CA HIS A 59 -5.35 -4.21 -2.17
C HIS A 59 -4.47 -4.41 -3.41
N ALA A 60 -4.76 -5.48 -4.17
CA ALA A 60 -4.22 -5.68 -5.51
C ALA A 60 -5.30 -5.54 -6.61
N GLY A 61 -4.89 -5.06 -7.78
CA GLY A 61 -5.74 -4.95 -8.95
C GLY A 61 -4.98 -5.21 -10.25
N THR A 62 -5.72 -5.51 -11.30
CA THR A 62 -5.21 -5.76 -12.65
C THR A 62 -5.89 -4.80 -13.63
N LYS A 63 -5.52 -4.86 -14.91
CA LYS A 63 -6.22 -4.11 -15.97
C LYS A 63 -7.73 -4.42 -16.05
N ARG A 64 -8.19 -5.54 -15.47
CA ARG A 64 -9.59 -5.99 -15.49
C ARG A 64 -10.37 -5.55 -14.24
N GLY A 65 -9.72 -4.95 -13.26
CA GLY A 65 -10.31 -4.57 -11.98
C GLY A 65 -9.57 -5.17 -10.79
N PHE A 66 -10.18 -5.06 -9.61
CA PHE A 66 -9.62 -5.57 -8.36
C PHE A 66 -9.56 -7.11 -8.33
N VAL A 67 -8.52 -7.65 -7.70
CA VAL A 67 -8.42 -9.09 -7.43
C VAL A 67 -9.42 -9.45 -6.35
N GLU A 68 -10.35 -10.35 -6.64
CA GLU A 68 -11.40 -10.73 -5.68
C GLU A 68 -10.78 -11.32 -4.40
N ASN A 69 -11.37 -11.02 -3.24
CA ASN A 69 -10.90 -11.48 -1.92
C ASN A 69 -9.47 -11.06 -1.52
N ALA A 70 -8.84 -10.15 -2.27
CA ALA A 70 -7.51 -9.63 -2.00
C ALA A 70 -7.49 -8.32 -1.18
N SER A 71 -8.64 -7.86 -0.68
CA SER A 71 -8.69 -6.66 0.16
C SER A 71 -8.28 -6.97 1.60
N LEU A 72 -7.39 -6.16 2.16
CA LEU A 72 -7.07 -6.15 3.58
C LEU A 72 -7.27 -4.74 4.14
N VAL A 73 -8.17 -4.62 5.12
CA VAL A 73 -8.45 -3.37 5.85
C VAL A 73 -8.20 -3.58 7.32
N PHE A 74 -7.33 -2.76 7.91
CA PHE A 74 -7.03 -2.82 9.34
C PHE A 74 -6.85 -1.41 9.90
N SER A 75 -6.87 -1.31 11.21
CA SER A 75 -6.74 -0.05 11.93
C SER A 75 -5.77 -0.18 13.08
N SER A 76 -5.01 0.87 13.38
CA SER A 76 -4.22 0.92 14.61
C SER A 76 -5.15 0.86 15.82
N THR A 77 -5.03 -0.17 16.66
CA THR A 77 -5.93 -0.37 17.83
C THR A 77 -5.32 0.17 19.14
N SER A 78 -4.25 0.96 19.04
CA SER A 78 -3.57 1.49 20.22
C SER A 78 -4.21 2.79 20.74
N LYS A 79 -4.76 2.72 21.96
CA LYS A 79 -5.11 3.89 22.81
C LYS A 79 -3.89 4.66 23.32
N ILE A 80 -2.68 4.23 22.98
CA ILE A 80 -1.42 4.87 23.34
C ILE A 80 -0.85 5.45 22.05
N ALA A 81 -0.39 6.69 22.13
CA ALA A 81 0.13 7.51 21.04
C ALA A 81 1.42 6.97 20.39
N ASN A 82 1.41 5.72 19.94
CA ASN A 82 2.43 5.14 19.07
C ASN A 82 1.78 4.97 17.70
N TYR A 83 2.02 5.98 16.88
CA TYR A 83 1.50 6.25 15.55
C TYR A 83 1.94 5.21 14.48
N HIS A 84 2.39 4.02 14.88
CA HIS A 84 3.17 3.10 14.07
C HIS A 84 2.65 1.64 14.02
N ASP A 85 1.40 1.38 14.39
CA ASP A 85 0.73 0.13 13.98
C ASP A 85 0.34 0.21 12.48
N SER A 86 1.32 0.53 11.63
CA SER A 86 1.26 0.47 10.18
C SER A 86 1.38 -0.98 9.69
N MET A 87 1.22 -1.18 8.38
CA MET A 87 1.54 -2.48 7.74
C MET A 87 2.86 -3.01 8.27
N ASN A 88 2.85 -4.24 8.77
CA ASN A 88 4.04 -4.93 9.20
C ASN A 88 4.34 -6.11 8.27
N ARG A 89 5.58 -6.57 8.30
CA ARG A 89 6.07 -7.65 7.43
C ARG A 89 5.25 -8.93 7.53
N GLN A 90 4.79 -9.27 8.73
CA GLN A 90 4.05 -10.49 8.97
C GLN A 90 2.64 -10.40 8.37
N MET A 91 1.93 -9.29 8.61
CA MET A 91 0.63 -9.02 8.00
C MET A 91 0.71 -9.01 6.47
N PHE A 92 1.76 -8.42 5.91
CA PHE A 92 1.98 -8.45 4.46
C PHE A 92 2.20 -9.88 3.94
N ALA A 93 3.04 -10.68 4.60
CA ALA A 93 3.30 -12.06 4.21
C ALA A 93 2.05 -12.96 4.32
N GLU A 94 1.28 -12.82 5.40
CA GLU A 94 0.02 -13.53 5.60
C GLU A 94 -1.01 -13.13 4.54
N TRP A 95 -1.10 -11.84 4.20
CA TRP A 95 -1.96 -11.37 3.12
C TRP A 95 -1.54 -11.88 1.75
N VAL A 96 -0.24 -11.86 1.43
CA VAL A 96 0.26 -12.38 0.16
C VAL A 96 -0.12 -13.86 0.01
N THR A 97 0.11 -14.66 1.05
CA THR A 97 -0.11 -16.12 0.98
C THR A 97 -1.57 -16.53 1.12
N GLY A 98 -2.35 -15.85 1.97
CA GLY A 98 -3.75 -16.19 2.25
C GLY A 98 -4.79 -15.49 1.37
N ASN A 99 -4.51 -14.28 0.90
CA ASN A 99 -5.46 -13.47 0.15
C ASN A 99 -5.04 -13.22 -1.29
N LEU A 100 -3.79 -12.86 -1.55
CA LEU A 100 -3.38 -12.49 -2.90
C LEU A 100 -3.16 -13.74 -3.77
N LEU A 101 -2.19 -14.58 -3.44
CA LEU A 101 -1.78 -15.73 -4.26
C LEU A 101 -2.92 -16.69 -4.60
N PRO A 102 -3.84 -17.05 -3.68
CA PRO A 102 -4.95 -17.96 -4.00
C PRO A 102 -5.96 -17.37 -5.00
N ASN A 103 -6.01 -16.04 -5.14
CA ASN A 103 -6.96 -15.34 -6.00
C ASN A 103 -6.30 -14.78 -7.27
N LEU A 104 -5.02 -15.08 -7.52
CA LEU A 104 -4.30 -14.69 -8.73
C LEU A 104 -4.38 -15.77 -9.81
N GLU A 105 -4.39 -15.33 -11.07
CA GLU A 105 -4.16 -16.21 -12.21
C GLU A 105 -2.71 -16.76 -12.14
N GLU A 106 -2.51 -18.06 -12.42
CA GLU A 106 -1.25 -18.81 -12.22
C GLU A 106 -0.02 -18.21 -12.96
N SER A 107 -0.22 -17.28 -13.87
CA SER A 107 0.84 -16.59 -14.63
C SER A 107 0.62 -15.08 -14.62
N SER A 108 1.07 -14.44 -13.54
CA SER A 108 0.95 -13.00 -13.32
C SER A 108 2.27 -12.33 -12.95
N LEU A 109 2.40 -11.06 -13.30
CA LEU A 109 3.52 -10.19 -12.95
C LEU A 109 3.07 -9.20 -11.87
N THR A 110 3.55 -9.40 -10.64
CA THR A 110 3.24 -8.48 -9.54
C THR A 110 4.18 -7.28 -9.54
N ILE A 111 3.60 -6.09 -9.47
CA ILE A 111 4.26 -4.79 -9.44
C ILE A 111 3.87 -4.13 -8.11
N MET A 112 4.87 -3.73 -7.33
CA MET A 112 4.71 -3.09 -6.03
C MET A 112 5.78 -2.02 -5.81
N ASP A 113 5.55 -1.15 -4.83
CA ASP A 113 6.54 -0.19 -4.36
C ASP A 113 7.65 -0.87 -3.54
N ASN A 114 8.77 -0.16 -3.37
CA ASN A 114 9.89 -0.63 -2.56
C ASN A 114 9.73 -0.18 -1.09
N ALA A 115 8.68 -0.66 -0.42
CA ALA A 115 8.45 -0.34 0.99
C ALA A 115 9.36 -1.19 1.91
N PRO A 116 9.78 -0.68 3.08
CA PRO A 116 10.66 -1.43 3.99
C PRO A 116 10.11 -2.79 4.46
N TYR A 117 8.78 -2.96 4.43
CA TYR A 117 8.12 -4.21 4.82
C TYR A 117 7.89 -5.20 3.67
N THR A 118 8.11 -4.79 2.41
CA THR A 118 7.91 -5.69 1.25
C THR A 118 9.14 -6.54 0.96
N THR A 119 10.33 -6.13 1.43
CA THR A 119 11.57 -6.87 1.25
C THR A 119 12.02 -7.57 2.52
N VAL A 120 12.31 -8.87 2.43
CA VAL A 120 13.09 -9.58 3.45
C VAL A 120 14.55 -9.52 3.04
N LEU A 121 15.39 -8.86 3.85
CA LEU A 121 16.83 -9.09 3.80
C LEU A 121 17.08 -10.53 4.22
N LEU A 122 17.22 -11.42 3.24
CA LEU A 122 17.79 -12.74 3.46
C LEU A 122 19.25 -12.52 3.86
N ARG A 123 19.52 -12.51 5.18
CA ARG A 123 20.87 -12.40 5.75
C ARG A 123 21.88 -13.37 5.10
N ASN A 124 21.36 -14.45 4.52
CA ASN A 124 22.11 -15.56 3.95
C ASN A 124 22.05 -15.59 2.41
N ARG A 125 21.91 -14.46 1.70
CA ARG A 125 21.96 -14.44 0.22
C ARG A 125 22.79 -13.33 -0.43
N VAL A 126 23.37 -12.42 0.36
CA VAL A 126 24.37 -11.49 -0.18
C VAL A 126 25.72 -12.19 -0.05
N PRO A 127 26.45 -12.46 -1.16
CA PRO A 127 27.76 -13.07 -1.08
C PRO A 127 28.66 -12.20 -0.19
N LEU A 128 29.10 -12.74 0.94
CA LEU A 128 30.11 -12.09 1.75
C LEU A 128 31.49 -12.45 1.20
N THR A 129 32.49 -11.60 1.45
CA THR A 129 33.88 -11.89 1.08
C THR A 129 34.43 -13.18 1.70
N SER A 130 33.76 -13.70 2.74
CA SER A 130 34.08 -14.97 3.41
C SER A 130 33.41 -16.20 2.79
N TRP A 131 32.58 -16.05 1.75
CA TRP A 131 31.88 -17.18 1.14
C TRP A 131 32.75 -17.88 0.09
N ILE A 132 32.69 -19.20 0.07
CA ILE A 132 33.30 -20.02 -0.98
C ILE A 132 32.34 -20.19 -2.17
N LYS A 133 32.86 -20.46 -3.38
CA LYS A 133 32.05 -20.57 -4.61
C LYS A 133 30.86 -21.51 -4.48
N SER A 134 31.00 -22.62 -3.75
CA SER A 134 29.90 -23.58 -3.54
C SER A 134 28.75 -23.02 -2.71
N GLN A 135 28.97 -21.99 -1.89
CA GLN A 135 27.93 -21.31 -1.09
C GLN A 135 27.17 -20.23 -1.88
N ILE A 136 27.61 -19.93 -3.10
CA ILE A 136 27.01 -18.88 -3.97
C ILE A 136 26.13 -19.50 -5.08
N GLN A 137 26.27 -20.80 -5.38
CA GLN A 137 25.73 -21.43 -6.59
C GLN A 137 24.34 -22.12 -6.46
N GLU A 138 23.56 -21.86 -5.39
CA GLU A 138 22.14 -22.29 -5.24
C GLU A 138 21.15 -21.13 -5.42
#